data_AF-A0A7L3F2R4-F1
#
_entry.id   AF-A0A7L3F2R4-F1
#
_cell.length_a   1.000
_cell.length_b   1.000
_cell.length_c   1.000
_cell.angle_alpha   90.00
_cell.angle_beta   90.00
_cell.angle_gamma   90.00
#
_symmetry.space_group_name_H-M   'P 1'
#
loop_
_entity.id
_entity.type
_entity.pdbx_description
1 polymer ?
#
loop_
_entity_poly.entity_id
_entity_poly.type
_entity_poly.pdbx_seq_one_letter_code
_entity_poly.pdbx_strand_id
1 'polypeptide(L)' 'SYGWFQQKVPVTAPVTVIYWNDQRHSGILSRFSGSRSGSTGTLTITGVQ' A
#
# COMPACT_ATOMS: atom_id res chain seq x y z
N SER A 1 12.76 -0.60 6.03
CA SER A 1 11.36 -0.97 5.73
C SER A 1 10.82 -0.04 4.65
N TYR A 2 9.84 -0.47 3.85
CA TYR A 2 9.19 0.33 2.81
C TYR A 2 7.71 0.56 3.13
N GLY A 3 7.13 1.59 2.53
CA GLY A 3 5.71 1.91 2.63
C GLY A 3 5.11 2.20 1.26
N TRP A 4 3.81 1.96 1.13
CA TRP A 4 3.02 2.22 -0.06
C TRP A 4 1.99 3.30 0.22
N PHE A 5 1.89 4.27 -0.68
CA PHE A 5 1.01 5.43 -0.53
C PHE A 5 0.09 5.55 -1.74
N GLN A 6 -1.17 5.92 -1.49
CA GLN A 6 -2.15 6.20 -2.53
C GLN A 6 -2.39 7.69 -2.62
N GLN A 7 -2.15 8.27 -3.80
CA GLN A 7 -2.58 9.63 -4.12
C GLN A 7 -3.95 9.55 -4.79
N LYS A 8 -4.97 10.15 -4.16
CA LYS A 8 -6.35 10.18 -4.70
C LYS A 8 -6.62 11.43 -5.53
N VAL A 9 -6.02 12.55 -5.13
CA VAL A 9 -6.17 13.86 -5.78
C VAL A 9 -4.77 14.50 -5.85
N PRO A 10 -4.40 15.19 -6.93
CA PRO A 10 -3.04 15.72 -7.12
C PRO A 10 -2.55 16.65 -6.01
N VAL A 11 -3.47 17.40 -5.38
CA VAL A 11 -3.15 18.46 -4.41
C VAL A 11 -3.17 17.98 -2.96
N THR A 12 -3.69 16.77 -2.69
CA THR A 12 -3.84 16.26 -1.33
C THR A 12 -2.66 15.40 -0.93
N ALA A 13 -2.30 15.43 0.35
CA ALA A 13 -1.31 14.53 0.93
C ALA A 13 -1.64 13.06 0.60
N PRO A 14 -0.66 12.24 0.17
CA PRO A 14 -0.86 10.82 -0.05
C PRO A 14 -1.32 10.10 1.23
N VAL A 15 -2.19 9.11 1.07
CA VAL A 15 -2.66 8.26 2.17
C VAL A 15 -1.81 7.01 2.26
N THR A 16 -1.34 6.67 3.46
CA THR A 16 -0.59 5.43 3.68
C THR A 16 -1.52 4.22 3.54
N VAL A 17 -1.14 3.26 2.70
CA VAL A 17 -1.89 2.02 2.45
C VAL A 17 -1.25 0.85 3.21
N ILE A 18 0.06 0.67 3.02
CA ILE A 18 0.88 -0.36 3.67
C ILE A 18 2.12 0.32 4.27
N TYR A 19 2.47 -0.04 5.49
CA TYR A 19 3.67 0.38 6.20
C TYR A 19 4.43 -0.88 6.69
N TRP A 20 5.70 -0.74 7.08
CA TRP A 20 6.55 -1.88 7.48
C TRP A 20 6.58 -3.05 6.49
N ASN A 21 6.50 -2.76 5.18
CA ASN A 21 6.45 -3.71 4.07
C ASN A 21 5.14 -4.50 3.91
N ASP A 22 4.47 -4.90 4.99
CA ASP A 22 3.29 -5.79 4.95
C ASP A 22 2.14 -5.37 5.89
N GLN A 23 2.35 -4.39 6.78
CA GLN A 23 1.33 -3.94 7.71
C GLN A 23 0.37 -2.97 7.04
N ARG A 24 -0.92 -3.30 7.04
CA ARG A 24 -1.94 -2.42 6.47
C ARG A 24 -2.39 -1.38 7.48
N HIS A 25 -2.49 -0.12 7.04
CA HIS A 25 -3.02 0.94 7.89
C HIS A 25 -4.52 0.69 8.19
N SER A 26 -4.99 1.08 9.38
CA SER A 26 -6.40 0.89 9.75
C SER A 26 -7.33 1.65 8.80
N GLY A 27 -8.48 1.08 8.47
CA GLY A 27 -9.44 1.68 7.53
C GLY A 27 -9.10 1.51 6.04
N ILE A 28 -7.96 0.92 5.70
CA ILE A 28 -7.64 0.54 4.31
C ILE A 28 -8.31 -0.79 3.97
N LEU A 29 -8.90 -0.85 2.77
CA LEU A 29 -9.65 -2.00 2.28
C LEU A 29 -8.79 -3.27 2.25
N SER A 30 -9.44 -4.41 2.51
CA SER A 30 -8.78 -5.72 2.61
C SER A 30 -8.08 -6.18 1.32
N ARG A 31 -8.45 -5.58 0.18
CA ARG A 31 -7.90 -5.87 -1.15
C ARG A 31 -6.44 -5.48 -1.35
N PHE A 32 -5.86 -4.68 -0.45
CA PHE A 32 -4.45 -4.29 -0.49
C PHE A 32 -3.62 -5.18 0.43
N SER A 33 -2.51 -5.72 -0.10
CA SER A 33 -1.46 -6.39 0.66
C SER A 33 -0.07 -6.01 0.13
N GLY A 34 0.93 -6.01 1.02
CA GLY A 34 2.32 -5.69 0.68
C GLY A 34 3.27 -6.83 1.05
N SER A 35 4.37 -6.95 0.32
CA SER A 35 5.48 -7.84 0.67
C SER A 35 6.82 -7.27 0.19
N ARG A 36 7.92 -7.83 0.71
CA ARG A 36 9.29 -7.48 0.31
C ARG A 36 10.16 -8.73 0.27
N SER A 37 10.95 -8.88 -0.80
CA SER A 37 12.03 -9.86 -0.90
C SER A 37 13.31 -9.16 -1.39
N GLY A 38 14.38 -9.17 -0.59
CA GLY A 38 15.61 -8.45 -0.90
C GLY A 38 15.37 -6.94 -1.07
N SER A 39 15.65 -6.40 -2.25
CA SER A 39 15.37 -5.01 -2.66
C SER A 39 14.05 -4.85 -3.41
N THR A 40 13.34 -5.93 -3.71
CA THR A 40 12.07 -5.92 -4.44
C THR A 40 10.90 -5.80 -3.48
N GLY A 41 10.05 -4.79 -3.71
CA GLY A 41 8.75 -4.64 -3.03
C GLY A 41 7.60 -5.00 -3.96
N THR A 42 6.55 -5.61 -3.43
CA THR A 42 5.33 -5.93 -4.18
C THR A 42 4.11 -5.37 -3.44
N LEU A 43 3.21 -4.73 -4.20
CA LEU A 43 1.88 -4.34 -3.77
C LEU A 43 0.88 -5.15 -4.59
N THR A 44 0.04 -5.94 -3.92
CA THR A 44 -1.04 -6.68 -4.58
C THR A 44 -2.36 -5.98 -4.31
N ILE A 45 -3.13 -5.78 -5.38
CA ILE A 45 -4.48 -5.22 -5.34
C ILE A 45 -5.42 -6.26 -5.95
N THR A 46 -6.29 -6.86 -5.14
CA THR A 46 -7.25 -7.87 -5.60
C THR A 46 -8.58 -7.23 -6.01
N GLY A 47 -9.37 -7.94 -6.84
CA GLY A 47 -10.71 -7.50 -7.23
C GLY A 47 -10.76 -6.22 -8.06
N VAL A 48 -9.71 -5.94 -8.84
CA VAL A 48 -9.72 -4.90 -9.87
C VAL A 48 -10.45 -5.46 -11.10
N GLN A 49 -11.40 -4.71 -11.65
CA GLN A 49 -12.14 -5.01 -12.87
C GLN A 49 -12.05 -3.83 -13.84
#